data_AF-A0A5C7LUL3-F1
#
_entry.id   AF-A0A5C7LUL3-F1
#
_cell.length_a   1.000
_cell.length_b   1.000
_cell.length_c   1.000
_cell.angle_alpha   90.00
_cell.angle_beta   90.00
_cell.angle_gamma   90.00
#
_symmetry.space_group_name_H-M   'P 1'
#
loop_
_entity.id
_entity.type
_entity.pdbx_description
1 polymer ?
#
loop_
_entity_poly.entity_id
_entity_poly.type
_entity_poly.pdbx_seq_one_letter_code
_entity_poly.pdbx_strand_id
1 'polypeptide(L)'
;MGILDKFNKGYDVTSAYLKMGLFGEASSGKSTTAALTALALQKHLIAQNAPGANLPVAILDSEGGSDYIKHRFKAQGVELLTLKTKRCADLFAAMEDLPGNVSSLIIDSATHFWRDFVDSYKEKKGRKFLQMDDWGYLKPEWQSKYTTPFLNSHMHIFMCGRAGHEYDEQQKEDGKTKLVKVGVKMKAETESGYEPSLLLYLDTDQDTVNNKIIHNAYVFKDRFDLIHGKHFHFTVTEGEAQEEQIKRVWSWVAPHIKALNLAGKHVSINSDSSADIHPDSTGKPIWQYNAEMREIQMERIKALFEGEINVASADGKRRRNELLRVHAGVETLIELERKKWEEIAEIYEAMHVELRGMSSKDFIAKAQAEAMAATTGSHGGETKAKGSDDEQSAEVQKPQQPKSQGQQTPQGKTSGAGGETGTLDL
;
A
#
# COMPACT_ATOMS: atom_id res chain seq x y z
N MET A 1 -19.65 11.82 -11.98
CA MET A 1 -20.19 10.64 -11.27
C MET A 1 -20.24 11.00 -9.80
N GLY A 2 -21.41 10.89 -9.15
CA GLY A 2 -21.57 11.30 -7.75
C GLY A 2 -21.07 10.23 -6.77
N ILE A 3 -20.86 10.57 -5.50
CA ILE A 3 -20.42 9.60 -4.49
C ILE A 3 -21.42 8.44 -4.32
N LEU A 4 -22.72 8.71 -4.49
CA LEU A 4 -23.79 7.70 -4.46
C LEU A 4 -23.66 6.63 -5.54
N ASP A 5 -23.00 6.94 -6.67
CA ASP A 5 -22.76 5.97 -7.73
C ASP A 5 -21.57 5.04 -7.40
N LYS A 6 -20.74 5.39 -6.41
CA LYS A 6 -19.61 4.57 -5.93
C LYS A 6 -20.02 3.56 -4.85
N PHE A 7 -21.16 3.76 -4.19
CA PHE A 7 -21.66 2.82 -3.20
C PHE A 7 -22.21 1.55 -3.88
N ASN A 8 -21.85 0.39 -3.35
CA ASN A 8 -22.53 -0.85 -3.73
C ASN A 8 -23.97 -0.80 -3.20
N LYS A 9 -24.96 -0.84 -4.10
CA LYS A 9 -26.38 -0.74 -3.75
C LYS A 9 -26.99 -2.08 -3.31
N GLY A 10 -26.20 -3.16 -3.28
CA GLY A 10 -26.58 -4.48 -2.76
C GLY A 10 -26.04 -4.76 -1.35
N TYR A 11 -26.73 -5.63 -0.60
CA TYR A 11 -26.35 -6.09 0.75
C TYR A 11 -25.41 -7.31 0.73
N ASP A 12 -25.00 -7.78 -0.45
CA ASP A 12 -24.25 -9.03 -0.57
C ASP A 12 -22.85 -8.90 0.06
N VAL A 13 -22.47 -9.91 0.84
CA VAL A 13 -21.11 -10.06 1.35
C VAL A 13 -20.16 -10.13 0.14
N THR A 14 -19.13 -9.28 0.11
CA THR A 14 -18.17 -9.23 -1.00
C THR A 14 -16.80 -9.80 -0.64
N SER A 15 -16.64 -10.28 0.60
CA SER A 15 -15.44 -10.99 1.05
C SER A 15 -15.52 -12.46 0.63
N ALA A 16 -14.79 -12.83 -0.42
CA ALA A 16 -14.80 -14.18 -0.98
C ALA A 16 -13.64 -15.05 -0.49
N TYR A 17 -12.54 -14.43 -0.04
CA TYR A 17 -11.31 -15.13 0.32
C TYR A 17 -11.02 -15.03 1.83
N LEU A 18 -10.93 -16.18 2.49
CA LEU A 18 -10.50 -16.30 3.88
C LEU A 18 -9.13 -15.65 4.11
N LYS A 19 -9.07 -14.71 5.06
CA LYS A 19 -7.84 -14.17 5.64
C LYS A 19 -7.80 -14.59 7.11
N MET A 20 -7.03 -15.64 7.41
CA MET A 20 -6.99 -16.26 8.73
C MET A 20 -5.64 -16.01 9.41
N GLY A 21 -5.68 -15.54 10.65
CA GLY A 21 -4.50 -15.42 11.51
C GLY A 21 -4.45 -16.55 12.54
N LEU A 22 -3.25 -17.08 12.77
CA LEU A 22 -2.96 -18.12 13.76
C LEU A 22 -1.74 -17.68 14.57
N PHE A 23 -1.93 -17.34 15.84
CA PHE A 23 -0.80 -16.92 16.69
C PHE A 23 -0.74 -17.67 18.01
N GLY A 24 0.46 -17.75 18.59
CA GLY A 24 0.72 -18.56 19.76
C GLY A 24 2.21 -18.78 19.99
N GLU A 25 2.55 -19.33 21.15
CA GLU A 25 3.94 -19.69 21.48
C GLU A 25 4.50 -20.78 20.53
N ALA A 26 5.81 -21.00 20.59
CA ALA A 26 6.41 -22.12 19.86
C ALA A 26 5.74 -23.44 20.26
N SER A 27 5.61 -24.39 19.33
CA SER A 27 4.96 -25.68 19.55
C SER A 27 3.44 -25.65 19.84
N SER A 28 2.76 -24.49 19.77
CA SER A 28 1.30 -24.42 20.01
C SER A 28 0.42 -25.03 18.91
N GLY A 29 1.01 -25.51 17.80
CA GLY A 29 0.30 -26.20 16.71
C GLY A 29 -0.08 -25.33 15.51
N LYS A 30 0.39 -24.08 15.42
CA LYS A 30 0.08 -23.12 14.33
C LYS A 30 0.17 -23.72 12.92
N SER A 31 1.33 -24.24 12.55
CA SER A 31 1.58 -24.77 11.19
C SER A 31 0.69 -25.98 10.88
N THR A 32 0.41 -26.82 11.89
CA THR A 32 -0.49 -27.98 11.73
C THR A 32 -1.93 -27.53 11.54
N THR A 33 -2.41 -26.59 12.37
CA THR A 33 -3.76 -26.03 12.24
C THR A 33 -3.95 -25.31 10.90
N ALA A 34 -2.95 -24.54 10.45
CA ALA A 34 -2.96 -23.92 9.12
C ALA A 34 -3.10 -24.97 8.00
N ALA A 35 -2.28 -26.02 8.03
CA ALA A 35 -2.30 -27.09 7.04
C ALA A 35 -3.64 -27.85 7.02
N LEU A 36 -4.16 -28.24 8.19
CA LEU A 36 -5.44 -28.94 8.31
C LEU A 36 -6.61 -28.06 7.83
N THR A 37 -6.57 -26.75 8.14
CA THR A 37 -7.58 -25.80 7.69
C THR A 37 -7.52 -25.60 6.18
N ALA A 38 -6.33 -25.45 5.59
CA ALA A 38 -6.15 -25.34 4.14
C ALA A 38 -6.70 -26.58 3.41
N LEU A 39 -6.43 -27.79 3.93
CA LEU A 39 -6.98 -29.03 3.38
C LEU A 39 -8.50 -29.11 3.51
N ALA A 40 -9.06 -28.74 4.67
CA ALA A 40 -10.50 -28.71 4.89
C ALA A 40 -11.19 -27.72 3.93
N LEU A 41 -10.61 -26.52 3.79
CA LEU A 41 -11.09 -25.48 2.90
C LEU A 41 -11.04 -25.94 1.45
N GLN A 42 -9.94 -26.54 1.00
CA GLN A 42 -9.83 -27.04 -0.37
C GLN A 42 -10.89 -28.12 -0.68
N LYS A 43 -11.11 -29.07 0.23
CA LYS A 43 -12.20 -30.05 0.10
C LYS A 43 -13.56 -29.36 -0.03
N HIS A 44 -13.80 -28.31 0.75
CA HIS A 44 -15.03 -27.55 0.67
C HIS A 44 -15.17 -26.80 -0.67
N LEU A 45 -14.10 -26.17 -1.16
CA LEU A 45 -14.08 -25.48 -2.46
C LEU A 45 -14.36 -26.45 -3.61
N ILE A 46 -13.76 -27.64 -3.59
CA ILE A 46 -14.01 -28.70 -4.60
C ILE A 46 -15.50 -29.10 -4.58
N ALA A 47 -16.06 -29.32 -3.39
CA ALA A 47 -17.47 -29.68 -3.24
C ALA A 47 -18.44 -28.57 -3.72
N GLN A 48 -18.02 -27.30 -3.69
CA GLN A 48 -18.79 -26.16 -4.20
C GLN A 48 -18.49 -25.83 -5.68
N ASN A 49 -17.59 -26.58 -6.34
CA ASN A 49 -17.08 -26.26 -7.67
C ASN A 49 -16.59 -24.79 -7.77
N ALA A 50 -15.92 -24.31 -6.71
CA ALA A 50 -15.47 -22.94 -6.61
C ALA A 50 -14.22 -22.68 -7.49
N PRO A 51 -14.03 -21.45 -8.01
CA PRO A 51 -12.80 -21.06 -8.67
C PRO A 51 -11.58 -21.32 -7.80
N GLY A 52 -10.50 -21.83 -8.39
CA GLY A 52 -9.26 -22.11 -7.67
C GLY A 52 -9.27 -23.35 -6.77
N ALA A 53 -10.35 -24.15 -6.75
CA ALA A 53 -10.45 -25.35 -5.91
C ALA A 53 -9.37 -26.42 -6.18
N ASN A 54 -8.92 -26.52 -7.44
CA ASN A 54 -7.92 -27.50 -7.88
C ASN A 54 -6.50 -26.93 -7.97
N LEU A 55 -6.30 -25.66 -7.59
CA LEU A 55 -4.98 -25.05 -7.58
C LEU A 55 -4.15 -25.56 -6.39
N PRO A 56 -2.81 -25.56 -6.50
CA PRO A 56 -1.93 -25.98 -5.40
C PRO A 56 -2.06 -25.07 -4.19
N VAL A 57 -1.59 -25.55 -3.04
CA VAL A 57 -1.36 -24.73 -1.84
C VAL A 57 0.12 -24.33 -1.82
N ALA A 58 0.41 -23.08 -1.50
CA ALA A 58 1.78 -22.60 -1.31
C ALA A 58 2.08 -22.36 0.17
N ILE A 59 3.34 -22.58 0.57
CA ILE A 59 3.85 -22.18 1.88
C ILE A 59 5.17 -21.39 1.73
N LEU A 60 5.18 -20.22 2.37
CA LEU A 60 6.40 -19.47 2.68
C LEU A 60 6.84 -19.85 4.08
N ASP A 61 7.93 -20.60 4.15
CA ASP A 61 8.41 -21.24 5.37
C ASP A 61 9.71 -20.59 5.86
N SER A 62 9.60 -19.78 6.90
CA SER A 62 10.72 -19.10 7.56
C SER A 62 11.41 -19.93 8.64
N GLU A 63 10.80 -21.02 9.11
CA GLU A 63 11.27 -21.82 10.25
C GLU A 63 11.58 -23.30 9.92
N GLY A 64 11.35 -23.74 8.69
CA GLY A 64 11.50 -25.15 8.29
C GLY A 64 10.30 -26.04 8.63
N GLY A 65 9.17 -25.43 9.03
CA GLY A 65 7.95 -26.14 9.44
C GLY A 65 7.30 -26.97 8.33
N SER A 66 7.54 -26.60 7.07
CA SER A 66 6.94 -27.25 5.89
C SER A 66 7.27 -28.75 5.78
N ASP A 67 8.47 -29.16 6.20
CA ASP A 67 8.92 -30.56 6.15
C ASP A 67 8.01 -31.47 7.00
N TYR A 68 7.50 -30.94 8.11
CA TYR A 68 6.67 -31.69 9.06
C TYR A 68 5.19 -31.76 8.67
N ILE A 69 4.73 -30.93 7.73
CA ILE A 69 3.33 -30.93 7.29
C ILE A 69 3.14 -31.44 5.85
N LYS A 70 4.21 -31.52 5.04
CA LYS A 70 4.14 -31.95 3.64
C LYS A 70 3.46 -33.31 3.44
N HIS A 71 3.68 -34.26 4.36
CA HIS A 71 3.05 -35.58 4.31
C HIS A 71 1.52 -35.51 4.36
N ARG A 72 0.95 -34.50 5.05
CA ARG A 72 -0.49 -34.31 5.18
C ARG A 72 -1.13 -33.93 3.85
N PHE A 73 -0.48 -33.06 3.09
CA PHE A 73 -0.92 -32.66 1.75
C PHE A 73 -0.83 -33.82 0.76
N LYS A 74 0.31 -34.52 0.76
CA LYS A 74 0.51 -35.72 -0.07
C LYS A 74 -0.57 -36.78 0.16
N ALA A 75 -0.94 -37.03 1.43
CA ALA A 75 -1.98 -38.00 1.78
C ALA A 75 -3.38 -37.64 1.24
N GLN A 76 -3.62 -36.37 0.91
CA GLN A 76 -4.89 -35.88 0.35
C GLN A 76 -4.81 -35.64 -1.17
N GLY A 77 -3.68 -35.97 -1.81
CA GLY A 77 -3.46 -35.70 -3.24
C GLY A 77 -3.37 -34.21 -3.58
N VAL A 78 -3.08 -33.35 -2.59
CA VAL A 78 -2.94 -31.91 -2.79
C VAL A 78 -1.47 -31.57 -3.01
N GLU A 79 -1.18 -30.82 -4.07
CA GLU A 79 0.16 -30.30 -4.32
C GLU A 79 0.48 -29.14 -3.35
N LEU A 80 1.63 -29.25 -2.68
CA LEU A 80 2.17 -28.21 -1.80
C LEU A 80 3.45 -27.62 -2.41
N LEU A 81 3.36 -26.38 -2.89
CA LEU A 81 4.51 -25.57 -3.30
C LEU A 81 5.19 -25.03 -2.04
N THR A 82 6.51 -25.15 -1.94
CA THR A 82 7.26 -24.77 -0.73
C THR A 82 8.42 -23.86 -1.10
N LEU A 83 8.49 -22.70 -0.46
CA LEU A 83 9.65 -21.81 -0.50
C LEU A 83 10.14 -21.59 0.93
N LYS A 84 11.34 -22.10 1.25
CA LYS A 84 11.98 -21.88 2.54
C LYS A 84 12.75 -20.57 2.51
N THR A 85 12.22 -19.54 3.14
CA THR A 85 12.82 -18.20 3.14
C THR A 85 12.38 -17.39 4.35
N LYS A 86 13.29 -16.55 4.84
CA LYS A 86 13.01 -15.50 5.82
C LYS A 86 13.01 -14.10 5.20
N ARG A 87 13.34 -14.01 3.91
CA ARG A 87 13.52 -12.72 3.22
C ARG A 87 12.17 -12.10 2.96
N CYS A 88 11.95 -10.89 3.48
CA CYS A 88 10.71 -10.15 3.28
C CYS A 88 10.44 -9.85 1.80
N ALA A 89 11.49 -9.65 0.99
CA ALA A 89 11.34 -9.47 -0.45
C ALA A 89 10.63 -10.65 -1.13
N ASP A 90 10.86 -11.88 -0.68
CA ASP A 90 10.21 -13.07 -1.24
C ASP A 90 8.73 -13.13 -0.83
N LEU A 91 8.38 -12.61 0.36
CA LEU A 91 6.98 -12.42 0.76
C LEU A 91 6.27 -11.42 -0.15
N PHE A 92 6.88 -10.27 -0.42
CA PHE A 92 6.28 -9.26 -1.30
C PHE A 92 6.08 -9.80 -2.72
N ALA A 93 7.08 -10.50 -3.28
CA ALA A 93 6.96 -11.15 -4.58
C ALA A 93 5.83 -12.19 -4.59
N ALA A 94 5.72 -13.02 -3.55
CA ALA A 94 4.65 -14.01 -3.45
C ALA A 94 3.24 -13.37 -3.38
N MET A 95 3.11 -12.21 -2.74
CA MET A 95 1.83 -11.48 -2.69
C MET A 95 1.40 -10.95 -4.07
N GLU A 96 2.35 -10.70 -4.97
CA GLU A 96 2.13 -10.25 -6.35
C GLU A 96 1.92 -11.42 -7.32
N ASP A 97 2.74 -12.47 -7.22
CA ASP A 97 2.83 -13.54 -8.23
C ASP A 97 1.86 -14.72 -8.00
N LEU A 98 1.50 -15.02 -6.74
CA LEU A 98 0.67 -16.17 -6.43
C LEU A 98 -0.85 -16.00 -6.67
N PRO A 99 -1.47 -14.79 -6.63
CA PRO A 99 -2.90 -14.66 -6.89
C PRO A 99 -3.30 -15.28 -8.24
N GLY A 100 -4.30 -16.16 -8.24
CA GLY A 100 -4.75 -16.88 -9.43
C GLY A 100 -3.94 -18.14 -9.79
N ASN A 101 -2.76 -18.33 -9.20
CA ASN A 101 -1.90 -19.50 -9.41
C ASN A 101 -1.98 -20.53 -8.28
N VAL A 102 -2.44 -20.11 -7.10
CA VAL A 102 -2.60 -20.98 -5.92
C VAL A 102 -4.01 -20.84 -5.32
N SER A 103 -4.48 -21.91 -4.68
CA SER A 103 -5.74 -21.88 -3.93
C SER A 103 -5.55 -21.15 -2.60
N SER A 104 -4.45 -21.45 -1.92
CA SER A 104 -4.14 -20.94 -0.59
C SER A 104 -2.66 -20.66 -0.43
N LEU A 105 -2.32 -19.65 0.38
CA LEU A 105 -0.98 -19.32 0.82
C LEU A 105 -0.89 -19.44 2.35
N ILE A 106 0.10 -20.20 2.83
CA ILE A 106 0.49 -20.25 4.23
C ILE A 106 1.75 -19.41 4.42
N ILE A 107 1.70 -18.44 5.33
CA ILE A 107 2.83 -17.59 5.71
C ILE A 107 3.28 -18.03 7.10
N ASP A 108 4.37 -18.77 7.19
CA ASP A 108 4.88 -19.33 8.45
C ASP A 108 6.31 -18.84 8.72
N SER A 109 6.51 -17.65 9.29
CA SER A 109 5.53 -16.80 9.95
C SER A 109 5.73 -15.31 9.60
N ALA A 110 4.64 -14.55 9.68
CA ALA A 110 4.67 -13.10 9.50
C ALA A 110 5.64 -12.40 10.45
N THR A 111 5.88 -12.98 11.64
CA THR A 111 6.86 -12.49 12.61
C THR A 111 8.27 -12.41 12.04
N HIS A 112 8.74 -13.43 11.32
CA HIS A 112 10.10 -13.41 10.76
C HIS A 112 10.22 -12.47 9.57
N PHE A 113 9.20 -12.41 8.71
CA PHE A 113 9.20 -11.49 7.57
C PHE A 113 9.19 -10.03 8.02
N TRP A 114 8.39 -9.68 9.03
CA TRP A 114 8.39 -8.35 9.62
C TRP A 114 9.75 -8.00 10.23
N ARG A 115 10.35 -8.94 10.98
CA ARG A 115 11.67 -8.76 11.56
C ARG A 115 12.75 -8.56 10.50
N ASP A 116 12.77 -9.37 9.45
CA ASP A 116 13.72 -9.24 8.34
C ASP A 116 13.59 -7.90 7.62
N PHE A 117 12.35 -7.42 7.41
CA PHE A 117 12.09 -6.11 6.83
C PHE A 117 12.68 -4.96 7.68
N VAL A 118 12.46 -5.00 8.99
CA VAL A 118 13.00 -4.01 9.92
C VAL A 118 14.52 -4.10 10.06
N ASP A 119 15.06 -5.32 10.19
CA ASP A 119 16.50 -5.55 10.36
C ASP A 119 17.30 -5.13 9.11
N SER A 120 16.81 -5.46 7.91
CA SER A 120 17.44 -5.03 6.65
C SER A 120 17.40 -3.51 6.45
N TYR A 121 16.33 -2.84 6.87
CA TYR A 121 16.28 -1.36 6.88
C TYR A 121 17.31 -0.76 7.83
N LYS A 122 17.42 -1.29 9.06
CA LYS A 122 18.42 -0.83 10.05
C LYS A 122 19.84 -0.99 9.51
N GLU A 123 20.16 -2.13 8.93
CA GLU A 123 21.46 -2.40 8.31
C GLU A 123 21.75 -1.39 7.19
N LYS A 124 20.81 -1.19 6.26
CA LYS A 124 20.94 -0.23 5.15
C LYS A 124 21.16 1.22 5.64
N LYS A 125 20.58 1.60 6.77
CA LYS A 125 20.73 2.94 7.37
C LYS A 125 21.90 3.03 8.37
N GLY A 126 22.62 1.94 8.64
CA GLY A 126 23.68 1.90 9.65
C GLY A 126 23.18 2.19 11.07
N ARG A 127 21.93 1.84 11.38
CA ARG A 127 21.27 2.14 12.65
C ARG A 127 21.30 0.94 13.60
N LYS A 128 21.56 1.20 14.89
CA LYS A 128 21.37 0.20 15.96
C LYS A 128 19.92 0.14 16.44
N PHE A 129 19.27 1.30 16.52
CA PHE A 129 17.88 1.46 16.96
C PHE A 129 17.11 2.33 15.97
N LEU A 130 15.81 2.07 15.83
CA LEU A 130 14.91 2.87 15.01
C LEU A 130 14.58 4.19 15.71
N GLN A 131 14.55 5.27 14.93
CA GLN A 131 14.05 6.57 15.34
C GLN A 131 12.59 6.75 14.91
N MET A 132 11.91 7.75 15.45
CA MET A 132 10.52 8.07 15.11
C MET A 132 10.32 8.22 13.60
N ASP A 133 11.23 8.93 12.93
CA ASP A 133 11.15 9.20 11.49
C ASP A 133 11.30 7.94 10.62
N ASP A 134 11.98 6.90 11.11
CA ASP A 134 12.15 5.65 10.36
C ASP A 134 10.80 4.93 10.16
N TRP A 135 9.88 5.08 11.12
CA TRP A 135 8.52 4.52 11.01
C TRP A 135 7.69 5.18 9.91
N GLY A 136 8.01 6.43 9.57
CA GLY A 136 7.42 7.14 8.43
C GLY A 136 7.72 6.49 7.08
N TYR A 137 8.78 5.67 6.99
CA TYR A 137 9.08 4.83 5.83
C TYR A 137 8.57 3.40 6.01
N LEU A 138 8.90 2.77 7.15
CA LEU A 138 8.64 1.34 7.37
C LEU A 138 7.15 1.00 7.30
N LYS A 139 6.29 1.78 7.95
CA LYS A 139 4.85 1.50 7.98
C LYS A 139 4.18 1.66 6.61
N PRO A 140 4.37 2.78 5.87
CA PRO A 140 3.77 2.90 4.53
C PRO A 140 4.28 1.87 3.53
N GLU A 141 5.58 1.54 3.57
CA GLU A 141 6.16 0.55 2.67
C GLU A 141 5.56 -0.85 2.97
N TRP A 142 5.48 -1.25 4.25
CA TRP A 142 4.83 -2.50 4.63
C TRP A 142 3.34 -2.53 4.27
N GLN A 143 2.63 -1.42 4.50
CA GLN A 143 1.21 -1.29 4.16
C GLN A 143 0.96 -1.47 2.66
N SER A 144 1.81 -0.87 1.82
CA SER A 144 1.65 -0.93 0.36
C SER A 144 2.10 -2.27 -0.23
N LYS A 145 3.18 -2.86 0.28
CA LYS A 145 3.78 -4.09 -0.25
C LYS A 145 3.20 -5.38 0.32
N TYR A 146 2.62 -5.34 1.51
CA TYR A 146 2.07 -6.53 2.16
C TYR A 146 0.62 -6.36 2.58
N THR A 147 0.28 -5.40 3.45
CA THR A 147 -1.05 -5.34 4.06
C THR A 147 -2.16 -5.14 3.03
N THR A 148 -1.97 -4.20 2.10
CA THR A 148 -2.95 -3.91 1.05
C THR A 148 -3.11 -5.09 0.09
N PRO A 149 -2.02 -5.70 -0.46
CA PRO A 149 -2.12 -6.95 -1.20
C PRO A 149 -2.76 -8.08 -0.40
N PHE A 150 -2.45 -8.24 0.89
CA PHE A 150 -3.03 -9.28 1.76
C PHE A 150 -4.55 -9.20 1.82
N LEU A 151 -5.08 -7.99 2.05
CA LEU A 151 -6.52 -7.73 2.12
C LEU A 151 -7.22 -7.93 0.78
N ASN A 152 -6.61 -7.44 -0.31
CA ASN A 152 -7.21 -7.42 -1.64
C ASN A 152 -6.95 -8.70 -2.47
N SER A 153 -6.10 -9.60 -1.98
CA SER A 153 -5.65 -10.75 -2.75
C SER A 153 -6.76 -11.76 -2.98
N HIS A 154 -6.84 -12.27 -4.22
CA HIS A 154 -7.75 -13.32 -4.65
C HIS A 154 -7.24 -14.73 -4.31
N MET A 155 -6.70 -14.90 -3.10
CA MET A 155 -6.26 -16.19 -2.57
C MET A 155 -6.64 -16.29 -1.09
N HIS A 156 -6.85 -17.51 -0.61
CA HIS A 156 -6.99 -17.76 0.83
C HIS A 156 -5.63 -17.65 1.50
N ILE A 157 -5.52 -16.92 2.62
CA ILE A 157 -4.24 -16.69 3.29
C ILE A 157 -4.33 -17.13 4.75
N PHE A 158 -3.36 -17.94 5.16
CA PHE A 158 -3.13 -18.36 6.54
C PHE A 158 -1.85 -17.70 7.06
N MET A 159 -2.01 -16.69 7.90
CA MET A 159 -0.91 -15.94 8.49
C MET A 159 -0.58 -16.50 9.88
N CYS A 160 0.53 -17.22 9.98
CA CYS A 160 1.05 -17.68 11.27
C CYS A 160 1.94 -16.60 11.90
N GLY A 161 1.91 -16.50 13.23
CA GLY A 161 2.73 -15.54 13.98
C GLY A 161 3.04 -16.00 15.39
N ARG A 162 4.09 -15.45 16.00
CA ARG A 162 4.41 -15.72 17.42
C ARG A 162 3.55 -14.85 18.32
N ALA A 163 3.19 -15.37 19.49
CA ALA A 163 2.54 -14.57 20.52
C ALA A 163 3.53 -13.58 21.17
N GLY A 164 3.02 -12.41 21.55
CA GLY A 164 3.64 -11.43 22.41
C GLY A 164 2.68 -11.02 23.50
N HIS A 165 3.22 -10.63 24.64
CA HIS A 165 2.43 -10.21 25.79
C HIS A 165 2.35 -8.69 25.84
N GLU A 166 1.17 -8.19 26.11
CA GLU A 166 0.94 -6.78 26.40
C GLU A 166 0.91 -6.60 27.90
N TYR A 167 1.67 -5.61 28.39
CA TYR A 167 1.76 -5.27 29.80
C TYR A 167 1.23 -3.86 29.99
N ASP A 168 0.47 -3.65 31.05
CA ASP A 168 0.00 -2.34 31.50
C ASP A 168 0.69 -1.98 32.82
N GLU A 169 0.97 -0.70 32.99
CA GLU A 169 1.62 -0.16 34.18
C GLU A 169 0.57 0.27 35.20
N GLN A 170 0.28 -0.61 36.16
CA GLN A 170 -0.61 -0.26 37.27
C GLN A 170 0.20 0.33 38.42
N GLN A 171 -0.12 1.56 38.80
CA GLN A 171 0.39 2.15 40.05
C GLN A 171 -0.32 1.50 41.24
N LYS A 172 0.46 0.93 42.16
CA LYS A 172 -0.04 0.49 43.45
C LYS A 172 -0.23 1.67 44.40
N GLU A 173 -1.01 1.47 45.45
CA GLU A 173 -1.19 2.43 46.55
C GLU A 173 0.14 2.81 47.25
N ASP A 174 1.20 2.00 47.13
CA ASP A 174 2.54 2.29 47.65
C ASP A 174 3.42 3.14 46.71
N GLY A 175 2.87 3.61 45.59
CA GLY A 175 3.58 4.39 44.57
C GLY A 175 4.50 3.58 43.65
N LYS A 176 4.55 2.24 43.78
CA LYS A 176 5.34 1.39 42.87
C LYS A 176 4.51 0.93 41.68
N THR A 177 5.09 1.05 40.49
CA THR A 177 4.52 0.52 39.25
C THR A 177 4.68 -0.99 39.18
N LYS A 178 3.59 -1.72 38.91
CA LYS A 178 3.62 -3.15 38.56
C LYS A 178 3.18 -3.32 37.12
N LEU A 179 4.02 -3.99 36.33
CA LEU A 179 3.65 -4.48 35.00
C LEU A 179 2.68 -5.66 35.16
N VAL A 180 1.45 -5.48 34.70
CA VAL A 180 0.40 -6.50 34.68
C VAL A 180 0.18 -6.92 33.24
N LYS A 181 0.25 -8.22 32.95
CA LYS A 181 -0.09 -8.74 31.62
C LYS A 181 -1.57 -8.50 31.35
N VAL A 182 -1.89 -7.63 30.40
CA VAL A 182 -3.26 -7.24 30.04
C VAL A 182 -3.76 -7.90 28.76
N GLY A 183 -2.86 -8.42 27.92
CA GLY A 183 -3.26 -8.98 26.64
C GLY A 183 -2.21 -9.90 26.01
N VAL A 184 -2.62 -10.55 24.93
CA VAL A 184 -1.74 -11.29 24.02
C VAL A 184 -1.99 -10.77 22.61
N LYS A 185 -0.92 -10.50 21.87
CA LYS A 185 -0.98 -10.06 20.47
C LYS A 185 -0.06 -10.90 19.60
N MET A 186 -0.23 -10.81 18.28
CA MET A 186 0.74 -11.34 17.33
C MET A 186 1.97 -10.43 17.28
N LYS A 187 3.17 -11.00 17.34
CA LYS A 187 4.45 -10.29 17.09
C LYS A 187 4.65 -10.09 15.59
N ALA A 188 3.80 -9.29 14.97
CA ALA A 188 3.93 -8.83 13.59
C ALA A 188 3.99 -7.28 13.58
N GLU A 189 3.93 -6.67 12.41
CA GLU A 189 3.60 -5.24 12.32
C GLU A 189 2.24 -5.01 13.04
N THR A 190 2.17 -3.92 13.80
CA THR A 190 1.11 -3.66 14.79
C THR A 190 -0.30 -3.80 14.21
N GLU A 191 -0.58 -3.13 13.09
CA GLU A 191 -1.93 -3.15 12.49
C GLU A 191 -2.18 -4.47 11.76
N SER A 192 -1.15 -4.95 11.04
CA SER A 192 -1.20 -6.18 10.25
C SER A 192 -1.63 -7.40 11.07
N GLY A 193 -1.23 -7.47 12.34
CA GLY A 193 -1.62 -8.55 13.26
C GLY A 193 -3.13 -8.65 13.50
N TYR A 194 -3.87 -7.55 13.32
CA TYR A 194 -5.32 -7.49 13.47
C TYR A 194 -6.09 -7.59 12.16
N GLU A 195 -5.41 -7.53 11.00
CA GLU A 195 -6.09 -7.51 9.70
C GLU A 195 -6.92 -8.74 9.35
N PRO A 196 -6.51 -9.99 9.69
CA PRO A 196 -7.30 -11.18 9.41
C PRO A 196 -8.78 -11.05 9.81
N SER A 197 -9.66 -11.60 8.96
CA SER A 197 -11.10 -11.64 9.24
C SER A 197 -11.44 -12.64 10.35
N LEU A 198 -10.61 -13.67 10.48
CA LEU A 198 -10.66 -14.70 11.51
C LEU A 198 -9.28 -14.80 12.18
N LEU A 199 -9.21 -14.71 13.51
CA LEU A 199 -7.96 -14.78 14.26
C LEU A 199 -8.10 -15.77 15.41
N LEU A 200 -7.21 -16.77 15.46
CA LEU A 200 -7.17 -17.75 16.54
C LEU A 200 -5.86 -17.61 17.32
N TYR A 201 -5.98 -17.57 18.64
CA TYR A 201 -4.87 -17.76 19.57
C TYR A 201 -4.77 -19.26 19.93
N LEU A 202 -3.61 -19.84 19.69
CA LEU A 202 -3.31 -21.24 19.97
C LEU A 202 -2.36 -21.36 21.15
N ASP A 203 -2.72 -22.22 22.08
CA ASP A 203 -1.97 -22.49 23.31
C ASP A 203 -1.96 -23.98 23.63
N THR A 204 -1.08 -24.40 24.53
CA THR A 204 -1.00 -25.79 25.00
C THR A 204 -0.89 -25.83 26.50
N ASP A 205 -1.81 -26.55 27.14
CA ASP A 205 -1.76 -26.86 28.57
C ASP A 205 -1.27 -28.29 28.78
N GLN A 206 -0.60 -28.51 29.92
CA GLN A 206 -0.25 -29.83 30.38
C GLN A 206 -1.27 -30.29 31.43
N ASP A 207 -2.04 -31.33 31.12
CA ASP A 207 -2.82 -32.05 32.10
C ASP A 207 -1.87 -32.95 32.90
N THR A 208 -1.46 -32.46 34.08
CA THR A 208 -0.52 -33.14 34.97
C THR A 208 -1.11 -34.37 35.64
N VAL A 209 -2.44 -34.51 35.67
CA VAL A 209 -3.11 -35.67 36.26
C VAL A 209 -3.11 -36.83 35.27
N ASN A 210 -3.43 -36.56 34.01
CA ASN A 210 -3.51 -37.58 32.97
C ASN A 210 -2.24 -37.69 32.09
N ASN A 211 -1.22 -36.86 32.34
CA ASN A 211 -0.01 -36.71 31.52
C ASN A 211 -0.32 -36.50 30.03
N LYS A 212 -1.31 -35.65 29.75
CA LYS A 212 -1.75 -35.33 28.38
C LYS A 212 -1.46 -33.87 28.05
N ILE A 213 -1.18 -33.60 26.79
CA ILE A 213 -1.14 -32.24 26.25
C ILE A 213 -2.55 -31.91 25.76
N ILE A 214 -3.11 -30.82 26.28
CA ILE A 214 -4.36 -30.22 25.82
C ILE A 214 -3.98 -29.09 24.88
N HIS A 215 -4.41 -29.19 23.63
CA HIS A 215 -4.29 -28.10 22.67
C HIS A 215 -5.53 -27.21 22.78
N ASN A 216 -5.31 -25.90 22.89
CA ASN A 216 -6.34 -24.88 23.00
C ASN A 216 -6.35 -23.99 21.75
N ALA A 217 -7.54 -23.62 21.31
CA ALA A 217 -7.78 -22.66 20.25
C ALA A 217 -8.87 -21.67 20.69
N TYR A 218 -8.47 -20.42 20.92
CA TYR A 218 -9.35 -19.32 21.30
C TYR A 218 -9.64 -18.45 20.08
N VAL A 219 -10.91 -18.22 19.76
CA VAL A 219 -11.31 -17.34 18.67
C VAL A 219 -11.22 -15.89 19.13
N PHE A 220 -10.06 -15.27 18.89
CA PHE A 220 -9.75 -13.89 19.25
C PHE A 220 -10.47 -12.86 18.38
N LYS A 221 -10.75 -13.20 17.11
CA LYS A 221 -11.48 -12.33 16.19
C LYS A 221 -12.29 -13.16 15.23
N ASP A 222 -13.54 -12.76 15.01
CA ASP A 222 -14.39 -13.23 13.92
C ASP A 222 -15.22 -12.04 13.46
N ARG A 223 -14.96 -11.53 12.25
CA ARG A 223 -15.67 -10.35 11.73
C ARG A 223 -17.16 -10.60 11.48
N PHE A 224 -17.62 -11.86 11.44
CA PHE A 224 -19.05 -12.20 11.33
C PHE A 224 -19.72 -12.44 12.69
N ASP A 225 -18.95 -12.45 13.79
CA ASP A 225 -19.46 -12.66 15.15
C ASP A 225 -20.21 -14.00 15.36
N LEU A 226 -19.92 -15.03 14.57
CA LEU A 226 -20.57 -16.35 14.64
C LEU A 226 -19.89 -17.28 15.66
N ILE A 227 -18.58 -17.10 15.81
CA ILE A 227 -17.70 -17.89 16.67
C ILE A 227 -16.77 -17.04 17.52
N HIS A 228 -16.95 -15.72 17.54
CA HIS A 228 -16.13 -14.83 18.36
C HIS A 228 -16.17 -15.23 19.85
N GLY A 229 -15.01 -15.21 20.51
CA GLY A 229 -14.90 -15.60 21.92
C GLY A 229 -15.05 -17.09 22.21
N LYS A 230 -15.33 -17.94 21.21
CA LYS A 230 -15.39 -19.39 21.42
C LYS A 230 -14.01 -19.96 21.73
N HIS A 231 -14.02 -21.00 22.55
CA HIS A 231 -12.84 -21.77 22.92
C HIS A 231 -13.06 -23.21 22.53
N PHE A 232 -12.10 -23.76 21.78
CA PHE A 232 -12.05 -25.16 21.41
C PHE A 232 -10.81 -25.77 22.04
N HIS A 233 -10.93 -27.00 22.51
CA HIS A 233 -9.80 -27.75 23.03
C HIS A 233 -9.87 -29.21 22.60
N PHE A 234 -8.72 -29.86 22.51
CA PHE A 234 -8.65 -31.30 22.26
C PHE A 234 -7.36 -31.89 22.86
N THR A 235 -7.38 -33.18 23.14
CA THR A 235 -6.17 -33.94 23.49
C THR A 235 -5.75 -34.77 22.30
N VAL A 236 -4.43 -34.89 22.10
CA VAL A 236 -3.91 -35.76 21.04
C VAL A 236 -4.30 -37.20 21.34
N THR A 237 -4.99 -37.82 20.39
CA THR A 237 -5.33 -39.25 20.45
C THR A 237 -4.35 -40.01 19.57
N GLU A 238 -3.66 -40.98 20.14
CA GLU A 238 -2.72 -41.82 19.39
C GLU A 238 -3.46 -42.56 18.26
N GLY A 239 -2.85 -42.59 17.07
CA GLY A 239 -3.45 -43.24 15.90
C GLY A 239 -4.65 -42.50 15.29
N GLU A 240 -4.96 -41.28 15.73
CA GLU A 240 -6.07 -40.51 15.15
C GLU A 240 -5.84 -40.27 13.64
N ALA A 241 -6.79 -40.78 12.84
CA ALA A 241 -6.75 -40.61 11.40
C ALA A 241 -6.75 -39.13 11.00
N GLN A 242 -5.97 -38.79 9.98
CA GLN A 242 -5.89 -37.41 9.47
C GLN A 242 -7.26 -36.84 9.09
N GLU A 243 -8.18 -37.68 8.60
CA GLU A 243 -9.54 -37.24 8.25
C GLU A 243 -10.31 -36.68 9.45
N GLU A 244 -10.15 -37.29 10.64
CA GLU A 244 -10.78 -36.80 11.87
C GLU A 244 -10.13 -35.51 12.35
N GLN A 245 -8.82 -35.35 12.17
CA GLN A 245 -8.11 -34.10 12.45
C GLN A 245 -8.63 -32.95 11.55
N ILE A 246 -8.84 -33.23 10.26
CA ILE A 246 -9.41 -32.28 9.29
C ILE A 246 -10.84 -31.90 9.71
N LYS A 247 -11.69 -32.88 10.02
CA LYS A 247 -13.07 -32.65 10.48
C LYS A 247 -13.12 -31.81 11.76
N ARG A 248 -12.24 -32.10 12.73
CA ARG A 248 -12.14 -31.35 13.98
C ARG A 248 -11.85 -29.88 13.71
N VAL A 249 -10.76 -29.59 12.98
CA VAL A 249 -10.40 -28.19 12.68
C VAL A 249 -11.47 -27.50 11.84
N TRP A 250 -12.06 -28.19 10.87
CA TRP A 250 -13.18 -27.67 10.09
C TRP A 250 -14.37 -27.27 10.97
N SER A 251 -14.72 -28.07 11.98
CA SER A 251 -15.83 -27.75 12.89
C SER A 251 -15.65 -26.41 13.62
N TRP A 252 -14.41 -25.99 13.85
CA TRP A 252 -14.10 -24.72 14.53
C TRP A 252 -14.31 -23.52 13.61
N VAL A 253 -13.90 -23.63 12.34
CA VAL A 253 -13.80 -22.49 11.42
C VAL A 253 -14.90 -22.43 10.37
N ALA A 254 -15.64 -23.53 10.16
CA ALA A 254 -16.68 -23.63 9.15
C ALA A 254 -17.76 -22.54 9.25
N PRO A 255 -18.22 -22.09 10.43
CA PRO A 255 -19.21 -21.01 10.51
C PRO A 255 -18.72 -19.72 9.83
N HIS A 256 -17.48 -19.30 10.08
CA HIS A 256 -16.88 -18.13 9.43
C HIS A 256 -16.70 -18.36 7.93
N ILE A 257 -16.12 -19.51 7.54
CA ILE A 257 -15.82 -19.80 6.13
C ILE A 257 -17.10 -19.85 5.28
N LYS A 258 -18.17 -20.44 5.79
CA LYS A 258 -19.46 -20.53 5.08
C LYS A 258 -20.20 -19.19 4.97
N ALA A 259 -19.86 -18.21 5.82
CA ALA A 259 -20.40 -16.86 5.74
C ALA A 259 -19.67 -15.99 4.69
N LEU A 260 -18.50 -16.42 4.20
CA LEU A 260 -17.83 -15.79 3.08
C LEU A 260 -18.64 -16.00 1.78
N ASN A 261 -18.49 -15.07 0.84
CA ASN A 261 -19.04 -15.20 -0.50
C ASN A 261 -18.13 -16.09 -1.37
N LEU A 262 -17.93 -17.33 -0.92
CA LEU A 262 -17.10 -18.32 -1.62
C LEU A 262 -17.61 -18.48 -3.06
N ALA A 263 -16.70 -18.48 -4.03
CA ALA A 263 -17.00 -18.50 -5.47
C ALA A 263 -17.75 -17.27 -6.03
N GLY A 264 -18.07 -16.28 -5.20
CA GLY A 264 -18.66 -15.02 -5.63
C GLY A 264 -17.64 -13.97 -6.04
N LYS A 265 -18.13 -12.78 -6.39
CA LYS A 265 -17.27 -11.64 -6.73
C LYS A 265 -16.61 -11.08 -5.47
N HIS A 266 -15.28 -11.13 -5.43
CA HIS A 266 -14.52 -10.36 -4.45
C HIS A 266 -14.52 -8.88 -4.84
N VAL A 267 -14.83 -8.00 -3.89
CA VAL A 267 -14.65 -6.56 -4.07
C VAL A 267 -13.48 -6.13 -3.20
N SER A 268 -12.38 -5.77 -3.86
CA SER A 268 -11.20 -5.21 -3.22
C SER A 268 -11.51 -3.84 -2.60
N ILE A 269 -10.80 -3.52 -1.52
CA ILE A 269 -10.83 -2.20 -0.90
C ILE A 269 -10.13 -1.22 -1.85
N ASN A 270 -10.77 -0.07 -2.10
CA ASN A 270 -10.15 0.98 -2.90
C ASN A 270 -8.87 1.47 -2.20
N SER A 271 -7.75 1.38 -2.90
CA SER A 271 -6.43 1.83 -2.44
C SER A 271 -5.99 3.13 -3.10
N ASP A 272 -6.88 3.83 -3.80
CA ASP A 272 -6.61 5.15 -4.38
C ASP A 272 -6.16 6.11 -3.27
N SER A 273 -5.05 6.81 -3.52
CA SER A 273 -4.57 7.83 -2.59
C SER A 273 -5.49 9.04 -2.61
N SER A 274 -5.74 9.64 -1.45
CA SER A 274 -6.37 10.96 -1.35
C SER A 274 -5.38 12.11 -1.61
N ALA A 275 -4.31 11.89 -2.39
CA ALA A 275 -3.33 12.93 -2.71
C ALA A 275 -3.99 14.18 -3.31
N ASP A 276 -5.12 13.99 -4.00
CA ASP A 276 -5.94 15.04 -4.58
C ASP A 276 -6.51 16.05 -3.56
N ILE A 277 -6.66 15.67 -2.28
CA ILE A 277 -7.17 16.56 -1.22
C ILE A 277 -6.08 17.46 -0.63
N HIS A 278 -4.81 17.09 -0.80
CA HIS A 278 -3.71 17.84 -0.24
C HIS A 278 -3.35 19.01 -1.15
N PRO A 279 -3.02 20.18 -0.56
CA PRO A 279 -2.63 21.32 -1.34
C PRO A 279 -1.31 21.07 -2.06
N ASP A 280 -1.25 21.49 -3.32
CA ASP A 280 -0.02 21.53 -4.10
C ASP A 280 0.92 22.65 -3.59
N SER A 281 2.04 22.86 -4.29
CA SER A 281 3.00 23.94 -3.97
C SER A 281 2.41 25.35 -4.07
N THR A 282 1.21 25.51 -4.62
CA THR A 282 0.48 26.78 -4.75
C THR A 282 -0.51 27.01 -3.60
N GLY A 283 -0.64 26.06 -2.68
CA GLY A 283 -1.55 26.12 -1.54
C GLY A 283 -2.99 25.73 -1.86
N LYS A 284 -3.27 25.21 -3.06
CA LYS A 284 -4.60 24.76 -3.49
C LYS A 284 -4.68 23.24 -3.49
N PRO A 285 -5.77 22.62 -3.00
CA PRO A 285 -5.98 21.18 -3.16
C PRO A 285 -5.77 20.73 -4.61
N ILE A 286 -5.07 19.62 -4.82
CA ILE A 286 -4.72 19.11 -6.16
C ILE A 286 -5.94 18.93 -7.07
N TRP A 287 -7.10 18.54 -6.54
CA TRP A 287 -8.33 18.46 -7.35
C TRP A 287 -8.77 19.82 -7.92
N GLN A 288 -8.57 20.90 -7.17
CA GLN A 288 -8.87 22.27 -7.59
C GLN A 288 -7.84 22.74 -8.62
N TYR A 289 -6.55 22.49 -8.38
CA TYR A 289 -5.50 22.77 -9.36
C TYR A 289 -5.75 22.03 -10.68
N ASN A 290 -6.07 20.73 -10.63
CA ASN A 290 -6.34 19.92 -11.81
C ASN A 290 -7.59 20.39 -12.56
N ALA A 291 -8.61 20.90 -11.86
CA ALA A 291 -9.79 21.49 -12.48
C ALA A 291 -9.43 22.81 -13.20
N GLU A 292 -8.69 23.70 -12.54
CA GLU A 292 -8.22 24.97 -13.12
C GLU A 292 -7.30 24.73 -14.32
N MET A 293 -6.34 23.80 -14.23
CA MET A 293 -5.44 23.46 -15.33
C MET A 293 -6.19 22.87 -16.51
N ARG A 294 -7.19 22.02 -16.27
CA ARG A 294 -8.07 21.51 -17.33
C ARG A 294 -8.81 22.63 -18.02
N GLU A 295 -9.39 23.56 -17.27
CA GLU A 295 -10.08 24.73 -17.82
C GLU A 295 -9.13 25.58 -18.67
N ILE A 296 -7.91 25.84 -18.18
CA ILE A 296 -6.86 26.56 -18.91
C ILE A 296 -6.50 25.85 -20.23
N GLN A 297 -6.28 24.53 -20.22
CA GLN A 297 -5.93 23.82 -21.46
C GLN A 297 -7.10 23.75 -22.44
N MET A 298 -8.33 23.59 -21.95
CA MET A 298 -9.53 23.63 -22.79
C MET A 298 -9.70 25.00 -23.43
N GLU A 299 -9.46 26.08 -22.69
CA GLU A 299 -9.53 27.43 -23.21
C GLU A 299 -8.44 27.70 -24.26
N ARG A 300 -7.23 27.18 -24.05
CA ARG A 300 -6.15 27.23 -25.05
C ARG A 300 -6.51 26.52 -26.35
N ILE A 301 -7.14 25.36 -26.28
CA ILE A 301 -7.61 24.62 -27.47
C ILE A 301 -8.72 25.40 -28.18
N LYS A 302 -9.68 25.98 -27.44
CA LYS A 302 -10.74 26.83 -28.02
C LYS A 302 -10.15 28.05 -28.72
N ALA A 303 -9.24 28.77 -28.06
CA ALA A 303 -8.56 29.93 -28.62
C ALA A 303 -7.72 29.57 -29.86
N LEU A 304 -7.08 28.40 -29.88
CA LEU A 304 -6.36 27.89 -31.05
C LEU A 304 -7.33 27.65 -32.22
N PHE A 305 -8.48 27.03 -31.97
CA PHE A 305 -9.48 26.83 -33.01
C PHE A 305 -10.08 28.13 -33.52
N GLU A 306 -10.39 29.08 -32.64
CA GLU A 306 -10.92 30.39 -33.05
C GLU A 306 -9.91 31.22 -33.85
N GLY A 307 -8.61 31.11 -33.52
CA GLY A 307 -7.55 31.83 -34.22
C GLY A 307 -7.20 31.24 -35.59
N GLU A 308 -7.21 29.91 -35.73
CA GLU A 308 -6.71 29.23 -36.93
C GLU A 308 -7.81 28.64 -37.83
N ILE A 309 -9.02 28.44 -37.28
CA ILE A 309 -10.11 27.77 -37.97
C ILE A 309 -11.35 28.66 -37.97
N ASN A 310 -11.91 28.91 -39.16
CA ASN A 310 -13.23 29.53 -39.25
C ASN A 310 -14.33 28.53 -38.88
N VAL A 311 -14.50 28.29 -37.57
CA VAL A 311 -15.46 27.34 -36.99
C VAL A 311 -16.94 27.68 -37.26
N ALA A 312 -17.24 28.87 -37.81
CA ALA A 312 -18.58 29.21 -38.28
C ALA A 312 -18.94 28.54 -39.62
N SER A 313 -17.92 28.24 -40.45
CA SER A 313 -18.09 27.58 -41.74
C SER A 313 -18.27 26.06 -41.63
N ALA A 314 -18.90 25.45 -42.65
CA ALA A 314 -19.04 23.99 -42.70
C ALA A 314 -17.68 23.27 -42.75
N ASP A 315 -16.73 23.82 -43.52
CA ASP A 315 -15.38 23.25 -43.66
C ASP A 315 -14.55 23.41 -42.38
N GLY A 316 -14.66 24.55 -41.69
CA GLY A 316 -14.00 24.74 -40.40
C GLY A 316 -14.52 23.80 -39.31
N LYS A 317 -15.84 23.52 -39.29
CA LYS A 317 -16.40 22.51 -38.38
C LYS A 317 -15.87 21.11 -38.67
N ARG A 318 -15.72 20.74 -39.95
CA ARG A 318 -15.11 19.46 -40.35
C ARG A 318 -13.67 19.38 -39.90
N ARG A 319 -12.88 20.43 -40.13
CA ARG A 319 -11.46 20.50 -39.76
C ARG A 319 -11.23 20.40 -38.26
N ARG A 320 -12.04 21.09 -37.45
CA ARG A 320 -12.00 20.98 -35.98
C ARG A 320 -12.29 19.54 -35.52
N ASN A 321 -13.34 18.92 -36.05
CA ASN A 321 -13.72 17.55 -35.66
C ASN A 321 -12.69 16.52 -36.15
N GLU A 322 -12.01 16.78 -37.27
CA GLU A 322 -10.87 15.98 -37.73
C GLU A 322 -9.70 16.06 -36.75
N LEU A 323 -9.29 17.26 -36.34
CA LEU A 323 -8.22 17.44 -35.36
C LEU A 323 -8.52 16.73 -34.03
N LEU A 324 -9.77 16.83 -33.54
CA LEU A 324 -10.20 16.10 -32.33
C LEU A 324 -10.05 14.58 -32.50
N ARG A 325 -10.40 14.03 -33.67
CA ARG A 325 -10.27 12.61 -33.93
C ARG A 325 -8.82 12.16 -34.04
N VAL A 326 -8.00 12.94 -34.76
CA VAL A 326 -6.59 12.60 -35.03
C VAL A 326 -5.75 12.70 -33.76
N HIS A 327 -5.86 13.80 -33.02
CA HIS A 327 -4.97 14.07 -31.88
C HIS A 327 -5.53 13.58 -30.55
N ALA A 328 -6.86 13.62 -30.37
CA ALA A 328 -7.48 13.32 -29.10
C ALA A 328 -8.25 12.00 -29.07
N GLY A 329 -8.50 11.38 -30.23
CA GLY A 329 -9.31 10.16 -30.34
C GLY A 329 -10.77 10.35 -29.93
N VAL A 330 -11.29 11.57 -30.02
CA VAL A 330 -12.68 11.93 -29.63
C VAL A 330 -13.37 12.72 -30.73
N GLU A 331 -14.71 12.79 -30.70
CA GLU A 331 -15.47 13.55 -31.70
C GLU A 331 -15.89 14.94 -31.21
N THR A 332 -15.93 15.14 -29.89
CA THR A 332 -16.45 16.37 -29.29
C THR A 332 -15.51 16.97 -28.23
N LEU A 333 -15.61 18.28 -28.03
CA LEU A 333 -14.92 18.98 -26.94
C LEU A 333 -15.38 18.50 -25.55
N ILE A 334 -16.63 18.07 -25.41
CA ILE A 334 -17.18 17.53 -24.15
C ILE A 334 -16.50 16.20 -23.78
N GLU A 335 -16.19 15.35 -24.77
CA GLU A 335 -15.44 14.12 -24.54
C GLU A 335 -13.99 14.42 -24.16
N LEU A 336 -13.38 15.43 -24.80
CA LEU A 336 -12.05 15.91 -24.46
C LEU A 336 -11.98 16.41 -23.02
N GLU A 337 -12.99 17.14 -22.54
CA GLU A 337 -13.09 17.64 -21.16
C GLU A 337 -13.06 16.54 -20.09
N ARG A 338 -13.29 15.27 -20.46
CA ARG A 338 -13.25 14.14 -19.52
C ARG A 338 -11.83 13.60 -19.29
N LYS A 339 -10.87 13.95 -20.14
CA LYS A 339 -9.47 13.52 -20.02
C LYS A 339 -8.74 14.22 -18.88
N LYS A 340 -7.57 13.71 -18.51
CA LYS A 340 -6.66 14.38 -17.56
C LYS A 340 -6.07 15.65 -18.18
N TRP A 341 -5.73 16.65 -17.37
CA TRP A 341 -5.27 17.94 -17.91
C TRP A 341 -3.92 17.80 -18.62
N GLU A 342 -3.08 16.87 -18.19
CA GLU A 342 -1.79 16.53 -18.81
C GLU A 342 -1.99 16.01 -20.23
N GLU A 343 -2.94 15.08 -20.42
CA GLU A 343 -3.32 14.58 -21.76
C GLU A 343 -3.85 15.72 -22.63
N ILE A 344 -4.68 16.62 -22.08
CA ILE A 344 -5.23 17.75 -22.83
C ILE A 344 -4.10 18.73 -23.21
N ALA A 345 -3.10 18.93 -22.35
CA ALA A 345 -1.93 19.76 -22.65
C ALA A 345 -1.08 19.17 -23.80
N GLU A 346 -0.86 17.86 -23.81
CA GLU A 346 -0.16 17.16 -24.90
C GLU A 346 -0.94 17.27 -26.22
N ILE A 347 -2.26 17.06 -26.16
CA ILE A 347 -3.16 17.21 -27.31
C ILE A 347 -3.11 18.65 -27.85
N TYR A 348 -3.18 19.64 -26.96
CA TYR A 348 -3.06 21.04 -27.34
C TYR A 348 -1.74 21.31 -28.07
N GLU A 349 -0.62 20.81 -27.54
CA GLU A 349 0.68 21.02 -28.14
C GLU A 349 0.78 20.38 -29.53
N ALA A 350 0.27 19.16 -29.69
CA ALA A 350 0.24 18.48 -30.99
C ALA A 350 -0.61 19.24 -32.03
N MET A 351 -1.80 19.70 -31.64
CA MET A 351 -2.66 20.53 -32.50
C MET A 351 -2.01 21.88 -32.82
N HIS A 352 -1.34 22.49 -31.85
CA HIS A 352 -0.67 23.77 -32.03
C HIS A 352 0.48 23.65 -33.04
N VAL A 353 1.29 22.60 -32.94
CA VAL A 353 2.35 22.32 -33.92
C VAL A 353 1.78 22.07 -35.31
N GLU A 354 0.68 21.32 -35.44
CA GLU A 354 0.06 21.08 -36.75
C GLU A 354 -0.49 22.36 -37.39
N LEU A 355 -1.15 23.22 -36.61
CA LEU A 355 -1.79 24.43 -37.13
C LEU A 355 -0.81 25.58 -37.36
N ARG A 356 0.19 25.74 -36.48
CA ARG A 356 1.10 26.89 -36.47
C ARG A 356 2.55 26.55 -36.84
N GLY A 357 2.87 25.27 -37.04
CA GLY A 357 4.19 24.80 -37.44
C GLY A 357 5.28 24.91 -36.37
N MET A 358 4.92 25.26 -35.13
CA MET A 358 5.87 25.42 -34.02
C MET A 358 5.20 25.16 -32.67
N SER A 359 6.04 24.97 -31.65
CA SER A 359 5.56 24.75 -30.29
C SER A 359 4.80 25.97 -29.75
N SER A 360 3.88 25.76 -28.82
CA SER A 360 3.13 26.86 -28.18
C SER A 360 4.06 27.83 -27.45
N LYS A 361 5.13 27.30 -26.85
CA LYS A 361 6.17 28.08 -26.16
C LYS A 361 6.95 28.97 -27.12
N ASP A 362 7.38 28.44 -28.26
CA ASP A 362 8.13 29.20 -29.27
C ASP A 362 7.25 30.26 -29.93
N PHE A 363 5.98 29.96 -30.16
CA PHE A 363 5.02 30.92 -30.70
C PHE A 363 4.83 32.13 -29.78
N ILE A 364 4.67 31.89 -28.48
CA ILE A 364 4.56 32.98 -27.49
C ILE A 364 5.86 33.77 -27.41
N ALA A 365 7.02 33.10 -27.38
CA ALA A 365 8.32 33.77 -27.34
C ALA A 365 8.55 34.66 -28.58
N LYS A 366 8.17 34.17 -29.77
CA LYS A 366 8.22 34.93 -31.02
C LYS A 366 7.33 36.17 -30.96
N ALA A 367 6.08 36.02 -30.52
CA ALA A 367 5.14 37.14 -30.39
C ALA A 367 5.63 38.18 -29.37
N GLN A 368 6.21 37.75 -28.25
CA GLN A 368 6.81 38.65 -27.25
C GLN A 368 8.00 39.42 -27.83
N ALA A 369 8.88 38.75 -28.57
CA ALA A 369 10.02 39.39 -29.23
C ALA A 369 9.58 40.40 -30.30
N GLU A 370 8.57 40.08 -31.10
CA GLU A 370 7.99 40.97 -32.11
C GLU A 370 7.35 42.22 -31.47
N ALA A 371 6.61 42.06 -30.38
CA ALA A 371 6.03 43.17 -29.64
C ALA A 371 7.10 44.10 -29.03
N MET A 372 8.18 43.53 -28.49
CA MET A 372 9.32 44.29 -27.97
C MET A 372 10.07 45.06 -29.07
N ALA A 373 10.23 44.47 -30.26
CA ALA A 373 10.83 45.12 -31.42
C ALA A 373 9.96 46.28 -31.98
N ALA A 374 8.64 46.11 -32.01
CA ALA A 374 7.71 47.15 -32.45
C ALA A 374 7.71 48.37 -31.50
N THR A 375 7.93 48.15 -30.21
CA THR A 375 7.96 49.22 -29.19
C THR A 375 9.27 50.03 -29.24
N THR A 376 10.37 49.42 -29.67
CA THR A 376 11.69 50.08 -29.78
C THR A 376 11.92 50.81 -31.11
N GLY A 377 11.18 50.48 -32.17
CA GLY A 377 11.24 51.16 -33.47
C GLY A 377 10.52 52.53 -33.56
N SER A 378 9.75 52.91 -32.53
CA SER A 378 8.90 54.12 -32.55
C SER A 378 9.57 55.41 -32.04
N HIS A 379 10.86 55.40 -31.68
CA HIS A 379 11.53 56.58 -31.08
C HIS A 379 12.71 57.16 -31.89
N GLY A 380 12.84 56.84 -33.18
CA GLY A 380 13.89 57.39 -34.05
C GLY A 380 13.34 58.31 -35.14
N GLY A 381 13.23 59.62 -34.88
CA GLY A 381 12.91 60.62 -35.91
C GLY A 381 12.91 62.07 -35.42
N GLU A 382 14.08 62.74 -35.57
CA GLU A 382 14.33 64.18 -35.88
C GLU A 382 13.45 65.26 -35.21
N THR A 383 13.91 66.30 -34.50
CA THR A 383 15.03 67.28 -34.60
C THR A 383 14.84 68.22 -33.38
N LYS A 384 15.77 68.99 -32.80
CA LYS A 384 16.70 69.99 -33.34
C LYS A 384 17.52 70.54 -32.15
N ALA A 385 18.78 70.87 -32.40
CA ALA A 385 19.70 71.43 -31.42
C ALA A 385 19.30 72.84 -30.91
N LYS A 386 19.45 73.05 -29.59
CA LYS A 386 19.96 74.30 -28.99
C LYS A 386 20.45 73.98 -27.58
N GLY A 387 21.71 74.30 -27.31
CA GLY A 387 22.41 73.92 -26.09
C GLY A 387 22.25 74.88 -24.93
N SER A 388 22.70 74.40 -23.77
CA SER A 388 23.39 75.09 -22.67
C SER A 388 23.47 74.09 -21.50
N ASP A 389 24.67 73.94 -20.94
CA ASP A 389 25.04 73.76 -19.51
C ASP A 389 24.04 72.97 -18.62
N ASP A 390 24.41 71.94 -17.86
CA ASP A 390 25.49 71.87 -16.88
C ASP A 390 25.57 70.44 -16.32
N GLU A 391 26.79 70.06 -15.91
CA GLU A 391 27.15 69.25 -14.74
C GLU A 391 26.30 68.04 -14.25
N GLN A 392 26.96 66.86 -14.26
CA GLN A 392 27.34 66.04 -13.08
C GLN A 392 27.23 64.51 -13.27
N SER A 393 28.28 63.89 -12.75
CA SER A 393 28.78 62.52 -12.84
C SER A 393 28.18 61.52 -11.84
N ALA A 394 28.34 60.23 -12.17
CA ALA A 394 28.54 59.04 -11.30
C ALA A 394 27.53 57.92 -11.62
N GLU A 395 27.91 56.84 -12.32
CA GLU A 395 28.71 55.66 -11.91
C GLU A 395 27.85 54.50 -11.39
N VAL A 396 28.13 53.33 -11.98
CA VAL A 396 27.36 52.08 -11.99
C VAL A 396 27.87 51.14 -10.90
N GLN A 397 26.98 50.47 -10.16
CA GLN A 397 27.34 49.29 -9.35
C GLN A 397 26.51 48.05 -9.71
N LYS A 398 27.22 46.95 -10.00
CA LYS A 398 26.72 45.57 -10.15
C LYS A 398 26.57 44.89 -8.78
N PRO A 399 25.63 43.94 -8.61
CA PRO A 399 25.49 43.17 -7.38
C PRO A 399 26.38 41.90 -7.33
N GLN A 400 26.89 41.61 -6.13
CA GLN A 400 27.74 40.46 -5.77
C GLN A 400 26.93 39.26 -5.23
N GLN A 401 27.48 38.05 -5.41
CA GLN A 401 27.05 36.77 -4.84
C GLN A 401 27.40 36.63 -3.34
N PRO A 402 26.69 35.79 -2.55
CA PRO A 402 27.03 35.55 -1.15
C PRO A 402 28.00 34.36 -0.94
N LYS A 403 28.90 34.53 0.05
CA LYS A 403 29.93 33.60 0.52
C LYS A 403 29.46 32.75 1.71
N SER A 404 30.02 31.54 1.77
CA SER A 404 30.09 30.60 2.91
C SER A 404 30.90 31.12 4.11
N GLN A 405 30.55 30.71 5.33
CA GLN A 405 31.40 30.81 6.52
C GLN A 405 31.45 29.46 7.28
N GLY A 406 32.67 29.00 7.58
CA GLY A 406 33.00 28.08 8.69
C GLY A 406 33.46 28.90 9.90
N GLN A 407 33.37 28.42 11.14
CA GLN A 407 34.34 27.64 11.94
C GLN A 407 33.81 27.73 13.41
N GLN A 408 34.07 26.87 14.41
CA GLN A 408 35.37 26.51 15.01
C GLN A 408 35.13 25.57 16.23
N THR A 409 36.13 24.73 16.54
CA THR A 409 36.27 23.83 17.72
C THR A 409 36.73 24.53 19.02
N PRO A 410 36.68 23.85 20.19
CA PRO A 410 37.94 23.57 20.92
C PRO A 410 38.05 22.18 21.63
N GLN A 411 39.30 21.75 21.88
CA GLN A 411 39.78 20.64 22.73
C GLN A 411 39.59 20.98 24.24
N GLY A 412 39.57 20.11 25.27
CA GLY A 412 39.73 18.67 25.53
C GLY A 412 40.13 18.45 27.01
N LYS A 413 39.73 17.34 27.68
CA LYS A 413 40.48 16.51 28.68
C LYS A 413 39.60 15.60 29.59
N THR A 414 39.81 14.28 29.44
CA THR A 414 40.01 13.13 30.37
C THR A 414 39.22 12.83 31.66
N SER A 415 39.07 11.50 31.89
CA SER A 415 38.68 10.68 33.08
C SER A 415 37.17 10.39 33.22
N GLY A 416 36.65 9.21 33.57
CA GLY A 416 37.15 7.88 33.95
C GLY A 416 36.00 7.14 34.69
N ALA A 417 35.87 5.81 34.52
CA ALA A 417 34.87 4.89 35.13
C ALA A 417 33.39 5.15 34.70
N GLY A 418 32.50 4.20 34.43
CA GLY A 418 32.29 2.82 34.89
C GLY A 418 30.79 2.73 35.21
N GLY A 419 30.04 1.77 34.63
CA GLY A 419 28.62 1.60 35.00
C GLY A 419 27.73 1.07 33.88
N GLU A 420 27.38 -0.20 34.00
CA GLU A 420 26.34 -0.93 33.28
C GLU A 420 25.00 -0.20 33.26
N THR A 421 24.31 -0.21 32.12
CA THR A 421 22.83 -0.17 32.00
C THR A 421 22.54 -0.66 30.57
N GLY A 422 21.86 -1.79 30.38
CA GLY A 422 20.41 -1.88 30.53
C GLY A 422 19.79 -1.88 29.14
N THR A 423 19.93 -2.99 28.42
CA THR A 423 19.30 -3.25 27.11
C THR A 423 17.78 -3.19 27.25
N LEU A 424 17.20 -2.13 26.68
CA LEU A 424 15.78 -2.03 26.36
C LEU A 424 15.62 -2.44 24.89
N ASP A 425 15.16 -3.67 24.68
CA ASP A 425 14.66 -4.15 23.39
C ASP A 425 13.13 -3.96 23.37
N LEU A 426 12.65 -3.21 22.36
CA LEU A 426 11.26 -3.12 21.91
C LEU A 426 11.12 -3.85 20.57
#